data_AF-A0A352RVT8-F1
#
_entry.id   AF-A0A352RVT8-F1
#
_cell.length_a   1.000
_cell.length_b   1.000
_cell.length_c   1.000
_cell.angle_alpha   90.00
_cell.angle_beta   90.00
_cell.angle_gamma   90.00
#
_symmetry.space_group_name_H-M   'P 1'
#
loop_
_entity.id
_entity.type
_entity.pdbx_description
1 polymer ?
#
loop_
_entity_poly.entity_id
_entity_poly.type
_entity_poly.pdbx_seq_one_letter_code
_entity_poly.pdbx_strand_id
1 'polypeptide(L)' 'MRIGLFATCLVDLMRPEIGFSVLKLLESAGYEVMVPE' A
#
# COMPACT_ATOMS: atom_id res chain seq x y z
N MET A 1 -6.95 13.44 2.12
CA MET A 1 -6.96 12.88 0.76
C MET A 1 -6.78 11.36 0.90
N ARG A 2 -7.64 10.55 0.30
CA ARG A 2 -7.62 9.08 0.42
C ARG A 2 -6.97 8.46 -0.81
N ILE A 3 -6.09 7.49 -0.62
CA ILE A 3 -5.36 6.81 -1.69
C ILE A 3 -5.68 5.32 -1.66
N GLY A 4 -6.12 4.77 -2.80
CA GLY A 4 -6.32 3.34 -2.97
C GLY A 4 -5.01 2.66 -3.38
N LEU A 5 -4.51 1.74 -2.56
CA LEU A 5 -3.33 0.93 -2.84
C LEU A 5 -3.77 -0.40 -3.46
N PHE A 6 -3.76 -0.47 -4.80
CA PHE A 6 -4.03 -1.70 -5.52
C PHE A 6 -2.80 -2.61 -5.47
N ALA A 7 -2.78 -3.51 -4.49
CA ALA A 7 -1.86 -4.63 -4.48
C ALA A 7 -2.37 -5.68 -5.49
N THR A 8 -1.47 -6.15 -6.35
CA THR A 8 -1.77 -7.28 -7.23
C THR A 8 -1.22 -8.55 -6.59
N CYS A 9 -1.73 -9.71 -7.01
CA CYS A 9 -1.26 -11.02 -6.54
C CYS A 9 0.27 -11.19 -6.64
N LEU A 10 0.95 -10.48 -7.56
CA LEU A 10 2.40 -10.49 -7.64
C LEU A 10 3.07 -9.79 -6.45
N VAL A 11 2.51 -8.68 -5.97
CA VAL A 11 3.05 -7.92 -4.83
C VAL A 11 2.81 -8.69 -3.53
N ASP A 12 1.61 -9.22 -3.32
CA ASP A 12 1.29 -10.02 -2.12
C ASP A 12 2.07 -11.33 -2.06
N LEU A 13 2.25 -12.02 -3.20
CA LEU A 13 2.86 -13.35 -3.23
C LEU A 13 4.39 -13.34 -3.31
N MET A 14 5.00 -12.33 -3.94
CA MET A 14 6.46 -12.32 -4.17
C MET A 14 7.23 -11.39 -3.22
N ARG A 15 6.68 -10.25 -2.82
CA ARG A 15 7.38 -9.21 -2.03
C ARG A 15 6.39 -8.34 -1.22
N PRO A 16 5.72 -8.89 -0.19
CA PRO A 16 4.76 -8.13 0.62
C PRO A 16 5.38 -6.92 1.32
N GLU A 17 6.69 -6.97 1.61
CA GLU A 17 7.45 -5.86 2.20
C GLU A 17 7.41 -4.57 1.38
N ILE A 18 7.25 -4.66 0.05
CA ILE A 18 7.11 -3.50 -0.81
C ILE A 18 5.78 -2.79 -0.54
N GLY A 19 4.68 -3.54 -0.42
CA GLY A 19 3.36 -2.99 -0.09
C GLY A 19 3.36 -2.27 1.27
N PHE A 20 3.98 -2.89 2.29
CA PHE A 20 4.12 -2.28 3.61
C PHE A 20 5.02 -1.03 3.61
N SER A 21 6.05 -1.00 2.78
CA SER A 21 6.93 0.18 2.65
C SER A 21 6.19 1.35 2.02
N VAL A 22 5.35 1.09 1.00
CA VAL A 22 4.49 2.10 0.38
C VAL A 22 3.46 2.62 1.37
N LEU A 23 2.85 1.74 2.17
CA LEU A 23 1.89 2.14 3.21
C LEU A 23 2.54 3.10 4.22
N LYS A 24 3.70 2.74 4.77
CA LYS A 24 4.45 3.59 5.72
C LYS A 24 4.85 4.94 5.12
N LEU A 25 5.26 4.96 3.85
CA LEU A 25 5.62 6.19 3.15
C LEU A 25 4.42 7.14 3.02
N LEU A 26 3.27 6.60 2.60
CA LEU A 26 2.05 7.37 2.41
C LEU A 26 1.44 7.84 3.74
N GLU A 27 1.46 7.02 4.79
CA GLU A 27 1.06 7.42 6.14
C GLU A 27 1.97 8.53 6.69
N SER A 28 3.28 8.42 6.48
CA SER A 28 4.25 9.45 6.89
C SER A 28 4.04 10.78 6.15
N ALA A 29 3.47 10.74 4.96
CA ALA A 29 3.09 11.92 4.18
C ALA A 29 1.69 12.47 4.56
N GLY A 30 1.02 11.89 5.56
CA GLY A 30 -0.28 12.35 6.06
C GLY A 30 -1.48 11.88 5.22
N TYR A 31 -1.30 10.86 4.38
CA TYR A 31 -2.38 10.29 3.58
C TYR A 31 -3.05 9.10 4.27
N GLU A 32 -4.36 8.97 4.07
CA GLU A 32 -5.13 7.81 4.50
C GLU A 32 -5.12 6.78 3.36
N VAL A 33 -4.47 5.65 3.58
CA VAL A 33 -4.32 4.57 2.59
C VAL A 33 -5.37 3.50 2.85
N MET A 34 -6.08 3.09 1.80
CA MET A 34 -6.97 1.92 1.84
C MET A 34 -6.55 0.91 0.79
N VAL A 35 -6.66 -0.38 1.11
CA VAL A 35 -6.45 -1.48 0.17
C VAL A 35 -7.84 -1.95 -0.30
N PRO A 36 -8.21 -1.72 -1.56
CA PRO A 36 -9.45 -2.25 -2.13
C PRO A 36 -9.32 -3.76 -2.42
N GLU A 37 -10.44 -4.48 -2.33
CA GLU A 37 -10.57 -5.91 -2.74
C GLU A 37 -10.65 -6.05 -4.27
#